data_AF-A0A845KZI9-F1
#
_entry.id   AF-A0A845KZI9-F1
#
_cell.length_a   1.000
_cell.length_b   1.000
_cell.length_c   1.000
_cell.angle_alpha   90.00
_cell.angle_beta   90.00
_cell.angle_gamma   90.00
#
_symmetry.space_group_name_H-M   'P 1'
#
loop_
_entity.id
_entity.type
_entity.pdbx_description
1 polymer ?
#
loop_
_entity_poly.entity_id
_entity_poly.type
_entity_poly.pdbx_seq_one_letter_code
_entity_poly.pdbx_strand_id
1 'polypeptide(L)'
;MARGSHRGFIWYGQEAISLLFRHRELIWQMAKREINDRYAGSIFGAAWAVFHPLMLLSVYLVIFSYVFQIKFGGTREIPLDYTAYIIVGFLPWMAIQEILIKSCVAVNSSANLVKQVVFPVEVLPVKGVFATLISQLIGMIFLIVYILIKTQTLPWTILFLPLLLSLQILMMTGLGFILSAIGCYFKDIKDVMQVLTVIGVYLIPVFYLPDWVPDLLKPLLYINPFSYTIWAYQDALFYGGFEHPWAWFIFACISIGMFYFGYRLFRKVKNYFGDVL
;
A
#
# COMPACT_ATOMS: atom_id res chain seq x y z
N MET A 1 5.96 -15.06 -39.11
CA MET A 1 5.68 -13.65 -39.49
C MET A 1 5.18 -12.90 -38.26
N ALA A 2 6.10 -12.30 -37.50
CA ALA A 2 5.78 -11.59 -36.26
C ALA A 2 5.89 -10.07 -36.50
N ARG A 3 4.76 -9.39 -36.71
CA ARG A 3 4.72 -7.93 -36.63
C ARG A 3 4.82 -7.54 -35.15
N GLY A 4 6.03 -7.34 -34.67
CA GLY A 4 6.31 -6.68 -33.40
C GLY A 4 5.89 -5.21 -33.50
N SER A 5 4.59 -4.92 -33.33
CA SER A 5 4.15 -3.53 -33.21
C SER A 5 4.77 -2.97 -31.93
N HIS A 6 5.69 -2.02 -32.05
CA HIS A 6 6.13 -1.16 -30.95
C HIS A 6 4.93 -0.39 -30.42
N ARG A 7 4.11 -1.02 -29.58
CA ARG A 7 3.02 -0.35 -28.89
C ARG A 7 3.65 0.54 -27.84
N GLY A 8 3.40 1.84 -27.95
CA GLY A 8 4.05 2.86 -27.11
C GLY A 8 3.67 2.76 -25.64
N PHE A 9 4.38 3.52 -24.80
CA PHE A 9 4.18 3.62 -23.36
C PHE A 9 2.71 3.84 -22.96
N ILE A 10 2.02 4.77 -23.64
CA ILE A 10 0.63 5.14 -23.39
C ILE A 10 -0.32 3.95 -23.58
N TRP A 11 -0.02 3.07 -24.53
CA TRP A 11 -0.91 2.00 -24.92
C TRP A 11 -1.05 0.91 -23.83
N TYR A 12 0.03 0.54 -23.15
CA TYR A 12 -0.05 -0.45 -22.06
C TYR A 12 -0.84 0.08 -20.85
N GLY A 13 -0.65 1.36 -20.50
CA GLY A 13 -1.39 1.98 -19.40
C GLY A 13 -2.90 2.04 -19.69
N GLN A 14 -3.28 2.46 -20.90
CA GLN A 14 -4.67 2.49 -21.33
C GLN A 14 -5.31 1.11 -21.37
N GLU A 15 -4.59 0.09 -21.87
CA GLU A 15 -5.07 -1.29 -21.88
C GLU A 15 -5.32 -1.79 -20.45
N ALA A 16 -4.36 -1.61 -19.53
CA ALA A 16 -4.50 -2.00 -18.13
C ALA A 16 -5.73 -1.36 -17.50
N ILE A 17 -5.85 -0.03 -17.61
CA ILE A 17 -6.98 0.72 -17.07
C ILE A 17 -8.29 0.21 -17.68
N SER A 18 -8.37 0.07 -19.00
CA SER A 18 -9.58 -0.41 -19.68
C SER A 18 -10.01 -1.80 -19.22
N LEU A 19 -9.05 -2.70 -18.98
CA LEU A 19 -9.30 -4.06 -18.50
C LEU A 19 -9.84 -4.03 -17.06
N LEU A 20 -9.22 -3.23 -16.19
CA LEU A 20 -9.68 -3.07 -14.81
C LEU A 20 -11.08 -2.46 -14.75
N PHE A 21 -11.37 -1.45 -15.58
CA PHE A 21 -12.71 -0.86 -15.65
C PHE A 21 -13.77 -1.81 -16.20
N ARG A 22 -13.41 -2.64 -17.19
CA ARG A 22 -14.28 -3.68 -17.75
C ARG A 22 -14.63 -4.75 -16.72
N HIS A 23 -13.67 -5.12 -15.87
CA HIS A 23 -13.83 -6.17 -14.86
C HIS A 23 -14.06 -5.64 -13.45
N ARG A 24 -14.44 -4.37 -13.28
CA ARG A 24 -14.61 -3.71 -11.97
C ARG A 24 -15.59 -4.44 -11.04
N GLU A 25 -16.67 -4.98 -11.58
CA GLU A 25 -17.68 -5.71 -10.80
C GLU A 25 -17.09 -7.03 -10.30
N LEU A 26 -16.36 -7.76 -11.15
CA LEU A 26 -15.68 -8.98 -10.75
C LEU A 26 -14.60 -8.70 -9.69
N ILE A 27 -13.79 -7.66 -9.88
CA ILE A 27 -12.78 -7.21 -8.91
C ILE A 27 -13.43 -6.93 -7.56
N TRP A 28 -14.53 -6.17 -7.55
CA TRP A 28 -15.24 -5.81 -6.32
C TRP A 28 -15.83 -7.04 -5.62
N GLN A 29 -16.50 -7.94 -6.36
CA GLN A 29 -17.05 -9.17 -5.78
C GLN A 29 -15.95 -10.08 -5.21
N MET A 30 -14.82 -10.19 -5.91
CA MET A 30 -13.69 -10.98 -5.43
C MET A 30 -13.01 -10.35 -4.22
N ALA A 31 -12.90 -9.01 -4.16
CA ALA A 31 -12.37 -8.30 -3.00
C ALA A 31 -13.28 -8.46 -1.76
N LYS A 32 -14.61 -8.34 -1.96
CA LYS A 32 -15.59 -8.59 -0.89
C LYS A 32 -15.51 -10.03 -0.39
N ARG A 33 -15.43 -10.99 -1.31
CA ARG A 33 -15.24 -12.41 -0.97
C ARG A 33 -13.94 -12.62 -0.20
N GLU A 34 -12.83 -12.01 -0.60
CA GLU A 34 -11.55 -12.15 0.10
C GLU A 34 -11.63 -11.67 1.56
N ILE A 35 -12.35 -10.58 1.84
CA ILE A 35 -12.57 -10.11 3.22
C ILE A 35 -13.44 -11.08 3.99
N ASN A 36 -14.54 -11.54 3.39
CA ASN A 36 -15.45 -12.48 4.05
C ASN A 36 -14.77 -13.81 4.35
N ASP A 37 -14.02 -14.35 3.39
CA ASP A 37 -13.28 -15.61 3.51
C ASP A 37 -12.21 -15.51 4.60
N ARG A 38 -11.60 -14.33 4.80
CA ARG A 38 -10.61 -14.10 5.88
C ARG A 38 -11.18 -14.31 7.28
N TYR A 39 -12.46 -14.00 7.46
CA TYR A 39 -13.13 -14.07 8.77
C TYR A 39 -14.26 -15.10 8.82
N ALA A 40 -14.35 -15.98 7.81
CA ALA A 40 -15.33 -17.04 7.74
C ALA A 40 -15.14 -18.03 8.90
N GLY A 41 -16.25 -18.43 9.53
CA GLY A 41 -16.23 -19.35 10.68
C GLY A 41 -15.79 -18.73 12.02
N SER A 42 -15.48 -17.44 12.07
CA SER A 42 -15.21 -16.73 13.33
C SER A 42 -16.50 -16.23 14.00
N ILE A 43 -16.53 -16.21 15.34
CA ILE A 43 -17.70 -15.78 16.13
C ILE A 43 -18.12 -14.34 15.77
N PHE A 44 -17.15 -13.43 15.65
CA PHE A 44 -17.42 -12.02 15.32
C PHE A 44 -17.49 -11.74 13.81
N GLY A 45 -17.18 -12.73 12.97
CA GLY A 45 -17.27 -12.62 11.51
C GLY A 45 -16.56 -11.39 10.94
N ALA A 46 -17.24 -10.69 10.04
CA ALA A 46 -16.72 -9.50 9.36
C ALA A 46 -16.37 -8.32 10.30
N ALA A 47 -16.84 -8.31 11.55
CA ALA A 47 -16.48 -7.26 12.51
C ALA A 47 -14.96 -7.24 12.81
N TRP A 48 -14.27 -8.37 12.65
CA TRP A 48 -12.81 -8.44 12.75
C TRP A 48 -12.08 -7.57 11.72
N ALA A 49 -12.67 -7.31 10.54
CA ALA A 49 -12.10 -6.40 9.55
C ALA A 49 -11.95 -4.97 10.11
N VAL A 50 -12.79 -4.61 11.08
CA VAL A 50 -12.76 -3.32 11.78
C VAL A 50 -11.96 -3.42 13.07
N PHE A 51 -12.21 -4.44 13.90
CA PHE A 51 -11.55 -4.55 15.20
C PHE A 51 -10.04 -4.75 15.09
N HIS A 52 -9.57 -5.56 14.14
CA HIS A 52 -8.14 -5.84 14.01
C HIS A 52 -7.29 -4.57 13.81
N PRO A 53 -7.53 -3.71 12.79
CA PRO A 53 -6.77 -2.48 12.63
C PRO A 53 -6.97 -1.52 13.81
N LEU A 54 -8.18 -1.40 14.37
CA LEU A 54 -8.44 -0.48 15.49
C LEU A 54 -7.70 -0.88 16.77
N MET A 55 -7.66 -2.16 17.11
CA MET A 55 -6.92 -2.62 18.29
C MET A 55 -5.42 -2.38 18.12
N LEU A 56 -4.87 -2.68 16.95
CA LEU A 56 -3.46 -2.45 16.68
C LEU A 56 -3.10 -0.96 16.83
N LEU A 57 -3.90 -0.07 16.23
CA LEU A 57 -3.73 1.38 16.38
C LEU A 57 -3.91 1.85 17.82
N SER A 58 -4.85 1.27 18.56
CA SER A 58 -5.07 1.58 19.98
C SER A 58 -3.85 1.21 20.84
N VAL A 59 -3.22 0.06 20.56
CA VAL A 59 -1.97 -0.34 21.22
C VAL A 59 -0.86 0.66 20.94
N TYR A 60 -0.68 1.07 19.68
CA TYR A 60 0.30 2.10 19.33
C TYR A 60 0.00 3.44 20.00
N LEU A 61 -1.26 3.84 20.05
CA LEU A 61 -1.69 5.04 20.76
C LEU A 61 -1.30 4.97 22.23
N VAL A 62 -1.60 3.86 22.91
CA VAL A 62 -1.29 3.69 24.33
C VAL A 62 0.21 3.72 24.57
N ILE A 63 0.98 2.92 23.82
CA ILE A 63 2.42 2.79 24.01
C ILE A 63 3.13 4.13 23.76
N PHE A 64 2.86 4.80 22.64
CA PHE A 64 3.59 6.02 22.29
C PHE A 64 3.11 7.25 23.07
N SER A 65 1.83 7.33 23.42
CA SER A 65 1.30 8.47 24.19
C SER A 65 1.59 8.36 25.69
N TYR A 66 1.49 7.17 26.28
CA TYR A 66 1.54 7.00 27.74
C TYR A 66 2.84 6.38 28.25
N VAL A 67 3.45 5.45 27.50
CA VAL A 67 4.66 4.75 27.95
C VAL A 67 5.92 5.51 27.54
N PHE A 68 6.09 5.77 26.25
CA PHE A 68 7.31 6.43 25.76
C PHE A 68 7.31 7.94 25.99
N GLN A 69 6.15 8.59 25.92
CA GLN A 69 6.00 10.05 26.10
C GLN A 69 7.05 10.87 25.32
N ILE A 70 7.41 10.41 24.12
CA ILE A 70 8.42 11.07 23.30
C ILE A 70 7.86 12.43 22.89
N LYS A 71 8.53 13.48 23.35
CA LYS A 71 8.29 14.84 22.90
C LYS A 71 9.30 15.14 21.81
N PHE A 72 8.84 15.73 20.71
CA PHE A 72 9.75 16.29 19.74
C PHE A 72 10.52 17.44 20.42
N GLY A 73 11.80 17.25 20.66
CA GLY A 73 12.69 18.32 21.12
C GLY A 73 13.17 19.15 19.93
N GLY A 74 13.13 20.48 20.04
CA GLY A 74 13.63 21.37 18.99
C GLY A 74 12.93 22.75 18.97
N THR A 75 13.44 23.66 18.14
CA THR A 75 12.88 25.01 17.91
C THR A 75 11.72 25.04 16.91
N ARG A 76 11.42 23.91 16.25
CA ARG A 76 10.34 23.79 15.27
C ARG A 76 9.02 23.54 16.00
N GLU A 77 8.04 24.40 15.79
CA GLU A 77 6.67 24.14 16.23
C GLU A 77 6.13 22.94 15.47
N ILE A 78 5.80 21.87 16.20
CA ILE A 78 5.25 20.65 15.61
C ILE A 78 3.77 20.60 15.92
N PRO A 79 2.91 20.41 14.91
CA PRO A 79 1.47 20.63 15.05
C PRO A 79 0.75 19.52 15.84
N LEU A 80 1.30 18.31 15.88
CA LEU A 80 0.68 17.13 16.50
C LEU A 80 1.68 16.33 17.34
N ASP A 81 1.17 15.42 18.16
CA ASP A 81 2.00 14.55 18.99
C ASP A 81 2.70 13.42 18.19
N TYR A 82 3.71 12.82 18.82
CA TYR A 82 4.51 11.75 18.22
C TYR A 82 3.67 10.53 17.83
N THR A 83 2.60 10.27 18.57
CA THR A 83 1.64 9.22 18.26
C THR A 83 0.95 9.44 16.92
N ALA A 84 0.46 10.66 16.65
CA ALA A 84 -0.10 11.00 15.35
C ALA A 84 0.92 10.80 14.22
N TYR A 85 2.16 11.25 14.42
CA TYR A 85 3.24 11.11 13.43
C TYR A 85 3.45 9.66 13.00
N ILE A 86 3.54 8.75 13.98
CA ILE A 86 3.73 7.31 13.71
C ILE A 86 2.52 6.75 12.98
N ILE A 87 1.31 6.96 13.48
CA ILE A 87 0.11 6.34 12.93
C ILE A 87 -0.10 6.79 11.47
N VAL A 88 0.15 8.07 11.17
CA VAL A 88 0.08 8.63 9.81
C VAL A 88 0.99 7.89 8.84
N GLY A 89 2.24 7.63 9.23
CA GLY A 89 3.19 6.90 8.38
C GLY A 89 2.96 5.39 8.37
N PHE A 90 2.52 4.82 9.49
CA PHE A 90 2.38 3.37 9.65
C PHE A 90 1.21 2.81 8.83
N LEU A 91 0.09 3.52 8.74
CA LEU A 91 -1.09 3.10 7.97
C LEU A 91 -0.83 2.77 6.48
N PRO A 92 -0.25 3.69 5.67
CA PRO A 92 0.06 3.38 4.27
C PRO A 92 1.11 2.27 4.15
N TRP A 93 2.10 2.21 5.06
CA TRP A 93 3.08 1.13 5.06
C TRP A 93 2.45 -0.24 5.31
N MET A 94 1.57 -0.36 6.30
CA MET A 94 0.87 -1.62 6.58
C MET A 94 0.11 -2.15 5.36
N ALA A 95 -0.57 -1.25 4.63
CA ALA A 95 -1.27 -1.62 3.40
C ALA A 95 -0.29 -2.10 2.32
N ILE A 96 0.83 -1.41 2.12
CA ILE A 96 1.87 -1.81 1.18
C ILE A 96 2.45 -3.18 1.58
N GLN A 97 2.78 -3.37 2.86
CA GLN A 97 3.29 -4.63 3.40
C GLN A 97 2.32 -5.80 3.14
N GLU A 98 1.02 -5.62 3.39
CA GLU A 98 0.01 -6.64 3.11
C GLU A 98 -0.02 -7.01 1.62
N ILE A 99 0.08 -6.03 0.72
CA ILE A 99 0.11 -6.27 -0.74
C ILE A 99 1.39 -6.95 -1.18
N LEU A 100 2.54 -6.54 -0.66
CA LEU A 100 3.83 -7.16 -0.98
C LEU A 100 3.80 -8.67 -0.65
N ILE A 101 3.25 -9.05 0.50
CA ILE A 101 3.18 -10.47 0.92
C ILE A 101 2.10 -11.23 0.14
N LYS A 102 0.87 -10.70 0.05
CA LYS A 102 -0.24 -11.41 -0.57
C LYS A 102 -0.06 -11.64 -2.06
N SER A 103 0.53 -10.67 -2.75
CA SER A 103 0.71 -10.75 -4.19
C SER A 103 1.64 -11.90 -4.59
N CYS A 104 2.61 -12.24 -3.73
CA CYS A 104 3.50 -13.39 -3.93
C CYS A 104 2.76 -14.71 -4.15
N VAL A 105 1.55 -14.87 -3.61
CA VAL A 105 0.76 -16.11 -3.70
C VAL A 105 -0.57 -15.93 -4.41
N ALA A 106 -0.85 -14.75 -4.97
CA ALA A 106 -2.18 -14.42 -5.51
C ALA A 106 -2.61 -15.35 -6.67
N VAL A 107 -1.68 -15.69 -7.56
CA VAL A 107 -1.91 -16.59 -8.69
C VAL A 107 -2.02 -18.05 -8.22
N ASN A 108 -1.04 -18.51 -7.44
CA ASN A 108 -0.99 -19.90 -6.95
C ASN A 108 -2.19 -20.28 -6.07
N SER A 109 -2.60 -19.38 -5.17
CA SER A 109 -3.77 -19.60 -4.29
C SER A 109 -5.10 -19.65 -5.05
N SER A 110 -5.13 -19.15 -6.29
CA SER A 110 -6.31 -19.12 -7.16
C SER A 110 -6.11 -19.99 -8.41
N ALA A 111 -5.22 -21.00 -8.36
CA ALA A 111 -4.87 -21.84 -9.51
C ALA A 111 -6.09 -22.47 -10.22
N ASN A 112 -7.10 -22.89 -9.45
CA ASN A 112 -8.35 -23.44 -10.00
C ASN A 112 -9.12 -22.45 -10.88
N LEU A 113 -9.06 -21.15 -10.58
CA LEU A 113 -9.66 -20.11 -11.41
C LEU A 113 -8.78 -19.82 -12.63
N VAL A 114 -7.46 -19.81 -12.45
CA VAL A 114 -6.49 -19.54 -13.53
C VAL A 114 -6.56 -20.60 -14.63
N LYS A 115 -6.78 -21.88 -14.27
CA LYS A 115 -6.90 -22.99 -15.23
C LYS A 115 -8.22 -22.98 -16.03
N GLN A 116 -9.16 -22.10 -15.71
CA GLN A 116 -10.40 -21.95 -16.48
C GLN A 116 -10.17 -21.15 -17.77
N VAL A 117 -10.80 -21.58 -18.86
CA VAL A 117 -10.54 -21.13 -20.24
C VAL A 117 -10.72 -19.61 -20.47
N VAL A 118 -11.42 -18.87 -19.60
CA VAL A 118 -11.76 -17.44 -19.82
C VAL A 118 -11.56 -16.54 -18.58
N PHE A 119 -10.75 -16.94 -17.59
CA PHE A 119 -10.59 -16.13 -16.38
C PHE A 119 -9.57 -14.97 -16.56
N PRO A 120 -9.93 -13.70 -16.28
CA PRO A 120 -9.01 -12.57 -16.36
C PRO A 120 -8.07 -12.54 -15.15
N VAL A 121 -6.90 -13.17 -15.29
CA VAL A 121 -5.91 -13.35 -14.20
C VAL A 121 -5.39 -12.04 -13.60
N GLU A 122 -5.47 -10.92 -14.32
CA GLU A 122 -5.13 -9.59 -13.80
C GLU A 122 -5.97 -9.18 -12.58
N VAL A 123 -7.17 -9.75 -12.44
CA VAL A 123 -8.08 -9.45 -11.33
C VAL A 123 -7.50 -9.94 -9.99
N LEU A 124 -6.66 -10.98 -9.99
CA LEU A 124 -6.14 -11.61 -8.77
C LEU A 124 -5.27 -10.70 -7.90
N PRO A 125 -4.25 -9.99 -8.43
CA PRO A 125 -3.51 -9.00 -7.63
C PRO A 125 -4.38 -7.80 -7.27
N VAL A 126 -5.25 -7.35 -8.17
CA VAL A 126 -6.04 -6.12 -7.97
C VAL A 126 -7.11 -6.28 -6.89
N LYS A 127 -7.77 -7.44 -6.79
CA LYS A 127 -8.73 -7.69 -5.70
C LYS A 127 -8.08 -7.54 -4.32
N GLY A 128 -6.81 -7.95 -4.18
CA GLY A 128 -6.06 -7.86 -2.93
C GLY A 128 -5.80 -6.40 -2.54
N VAL A 129 -5.52 -5.54 -3.52
CA VAL A 129 -5.38 -4.09 -3.34
C VAL A 129 -6.65 -3.50 -2.74
N PHE A 130 -7.81 -3.74 -3.36
CA PHE A 130 -9.08 -3.21 -2.85
C PHE A 130 -9.48 -3.79 -1.48
N ALA A 131 -9.22 -5.08 -1.24
CA ALA A 131 -9.46 -5.69 0.06
C ALA A 131 -8.61 -5.06 1.17
N THR A 132 -7.35 -4.74 0.87
CA THR A 132 -6.40 -4.12 1.82
C THR A 132 -6.74 -2.65 2.08
N LEU A 133 -7.16 -1.91 1.05
CA LEU A 133 -7.60 -0.52 1.19
C LEU A 133 -8.73 -0.36 2.20
N ILE A 134 -9.66 -1.31 2.31
CA ILE A 134 -10.74 -1.24 3.30
C ILE A 134 -10.17 -1.14 4.72
N SER A 135 -9.15 -1.95 5.04
CA SER A 135 -8.49 -1.92 6.34
C SER A 135 -7.73 -0.61 6.56
N GLN A 136 -7.04 -0.10 5.53
CA GLN A 136 -6.36 1.19 5.58
C GLN A 136 -7.35 2.34 5.79
N LEU A 137 -8.51 2.33 5.12
CA LEU A 137 -9.54 3.37 5.24
C LEU A 137 -10.16 3.38 6.64
N ILE A 138 -10.41 2.21 7.23
CA ILE A 138 -10.87 2.11 8.63
C ILE A 138 -9.85 2.76 9.57
N GLY A 139 -8.56 2.43 9.40
CA GLY A 139 -7.49 3.03 10.19
C GLY A 139 -7.34 4.54 9.95
N MET A 140 -7.56 4.99 8.70
CA MET A 140 -7.51 6.40 8.34
C MET A 140 -8.66 7.18 8.98
N ILE A 141 -9.88 6.64 9.01
CA ILE A 141 -11.03 7.24 9.70
C ILE A 141 -10.71 7.37 11.19
N PHE A 142 -10.16 6.33 11.82
CA PHE A 142 -9.73 6.38 13.22
C PHE A 142 -8.71 7.49 13.47
N LEU A 143 -7.68 7.59 12.62
CA LEU A 143 -6.67 8.64 12.72
C LEU A 143 -7.27 10.05 12.56
N ILE A 144 -8.16 10.25 11.59
CA ILE A 144 -8.82 11.55 11.38
C ILE A 144 -9.65 11.93 12.61
N VAL A 145 -10.42 10.99 13.18
CA VAL A 145 -11.17 11.20 14.42
C VAL A 145 -10.23 11.56 15.57
N TYR A 146 -9.10 10.87 15.69
CA TYR A 146 -8.09 11.16 16.70
C TYR A 146 -7.51 12.58 16.56
N ILE A 147 -7.13 13.00 15.34
CA ILE A 147 -6.61 14.35 15.06
C ILE A 147 -7.67 15.41 15.39
N LEU A 148 -8.93 15.19 14.98
CA LEU A 148 -10.03 16.10 15.24
C LEU A 148 -10.29 16.28 16.74
N ILE A 149 -10.25 15.20 17.52
CA ILE A 149 -10.41 15.27 18.98
C ILE A 149 -9.26 16.05 19.62
N LYS A 150 -8.03 15.88 19.14
CA LYS A 150 -6.83 16.50 19.73
C LYS A 150 -6.66 17.98 19.39
N THR A 151 -6.96 18.37 18.15
CA THR A 151 -6.68 19.72 17.65
C THR A 151 -7.92 20.57 17.40
N GLN A 152 -9.12 19.97 17.50
CA GLN A 152 -10.41 20.59 17.17
C GLN A 152 -10.53 21.13 15.74
N THR A 153 -9.52 20.87 14.90
CA THR A 153 -9.44 21.35 13.53
C THR A 153 -8.90 20.23 12.64
N LEU A 154 -9.10 20.34 11.34
CA LEU A 154 -8.47 19.46 10.37
C LEU A 154 -7.65 20.30 9.40
N PRO A 155 -6.44 19.84 9.03
CA PRO A 155 -5.66 20.55 8.04
C PRO A 155 -6.37 20.48 6.69
N TRP A 156 -6.36 21.60 5.96
CA TRP A 156 -6.98 21.70 4.63
C TRP A 156 -6.37 20.71 3.62
N THR A 157 -5.13 20.28 3.84
CA THR A 157 -4.42 19.28 3.03
C THR A 157 -5.07 17.89 3.05
N ILE A 158 -6.00 17.63 3.98
CA ILE A 158 -6.82 16.40 3.98
C ILE A 158 -7.59 16.21 2.67
N LEU A 159 -7.88 17.32 1.96
CA LEU A 159 -8.54 17.30 0.64
C LEU A 159 -7.71 16.56 -0.42
N PHE A 160 -6.39 16.39 -0.22
CA PHE A 160 -5.51 15.62 -1.09
C PHE A 160 -5.46 14.13 -0.77
N LEU A 161 -6.14 13.64 0.29
CA LEU A 161 -6.20 12.21 0.58
C LEU A 161 -6.68 11.35 -0.60
N PRO A 162 -7.73 11.73 -1.37
CA PRO A 162 -8.14 10.97 -2.54
C PRO A 162 -7.02 10.84 -3.58
N LEU A 163 -6.21 11.89 -3.76
CA LEU A 163 -5.05 11.87 -4.64
C LEU A 163 -3.98 10.90 -4.13
N LEU A 164 -3.60 11.00 -2.85
CA LEU A 164 -2.61 10.09 -2.25
C LEU A 164 -3.03 8.63 -2.32
N LEU A 165 -4.30 8.35 -2.00
CA LEU A 165 -4.87 7.01 -2.12
C LEU A 165 -4.85 6.53 -3.57
N SER A 166 -5.19 7.38 -4.55
CA SER A 166 -5.16 6.99 -5.96
C SER A 166 -3.75 6.62 -6.44
N LEU A 167 -2.73 7.37 -6.02
CA LEU A 167 -1.33 7.06 -6.31
C LEU A 167 -0.90 5.76 -5.62
N GLN A 168 -1.27 5.59 -4.35
CA GLN A 168 -0.95 4.36 -3.62
C GLN A 168 -1.62 3.13 -4.26
N ILE A 169 -2.86 3.25 -4.76
CA ILE A 169 -3.55 2.20 -5.50
C ILE A 169 -2.76 1.79 -6.74
N LEU A 170 -2.29 2.77 -7.53
CA LEU A 170 -1.46 2.50 -8.71
C LEU A 170 -0.16 1.78 -8.33
N MET A 171 0.54 2.28 -7.31
CA MET A 171 1.78 1.69 -6.82
C MET A 171 1.56 0.24 -6.34
N MET A 172 0.58 0.02 -5.47
CA MET A 172 0.23 -1.30 -4.94
C MET A 172 -0.20 -2.26 -6.03
N THR A 173 -0.96 -1.79 -7.03
CA THR A 173 -1.36 -2.62 -8.17
C THR A 173 -0.15 -3.01 -9.02
N GLY A 174 0.77 -2.08 -9.26
CA GLY A 174 2.04 -2.35 -9.96
C GLY A 174 2.90 -3.38 -9.23
N LEU A 175 3.13 -3.18 -7.94
CA LEU A 175 3.83 -4.14 -7.08
C LEU A 175 3.14 -5.50 -7.05
N GLY A 176 1.80 -5.49 -7.00
CA GLY A 176 1.01 -6.70 -7.02
C GLY A 176 1.18 -7.51 -8.30
N PHE A 177 1.20 -6.83 -9.45
CA PHE A 177 1.53 -7.45 -10.74
C PHE A 177 2.94 -8.04 -10.77
N ILE A 178 3.94 -7.30 -10.29
CA ILE A 178 5.34 -7.78 -10.27
C ILE A 178 5.45 -9.04 -9.41
N LEU A 179 4.99 -8.98 -8.17
CA LEU A 179 5.15 -10.07 -7.22
C LEU A 179 4.28 -11.28 -7.51
N SER A 180 3.10 -11.07 -8.10
CA SER A 180 2.27 -12.17 -8.61
C SER A 180 2.95 -12.91 -9.75
N ALA A 181 3.61 -12.17 -10.65
CA ALA A 181 4.37 -12.78 -11.74
C ALA A 181 5.58 -13.56 -11.21
N ILE A 182 6.35 -12.98 -10.28
CA ILE A 182 7.53 -13.63 -9.70
C ILE A 182 7.12 -14.85 -8.85
N GLY A 183 6.13 -14.71 -7.97
CA GLY A 183 5.73 -15.76 -7.04
C GLY A 183 5.06 -16.98 -7.66
N CYS A 184 4.59 -16.86 -8.91
CA CYS A 184 4.19 -18.03 -9.69
C CYS A 184 5.38 -18.98 -9.96
N TYR A 185 6.59 -18.45 -10.14
CA TYR A 185 7.80 -19.22 -10.44
C TYR A 185 8.68 -19.48 -9.22
N PHE A 186 8.75 -18.52 -8.30
CA PHE A 186 9.61 -18.58 -7.12
C PHE A 186 8.77 -18.75 -5.85
N LYS A 187 8.73 -19.96 -5.30
CA LYS A 187 7.86 -20.29 -4.15
C LYS A 187 8.26 -19.56 -2.86
N ASP A 188 9.56 -19.32 -2.67
CA ASP A 188 10.10 -18.73 -1.44
C ASP A 188 9.99 -17.19 -1.41
N ILE A 189 9.52 -16.56 -2.50
CA ILE A 189 9.44 -15.09 -2.56
C ILE A 189 8.53 -14.51 -1.47
N LYS A 190 7.50 -15.27 -1.04
CA LYS A 190 6.62 -14.86 0.05
C LYS A 190 7.39 -14.68 1.36
N ASP A 191 8.22 -15.65 1.73
CA ASP A 191 8.97 -15.61 2.99
C ASP A 191 10.08 -14.56 2.93
N VAL A 192 10.72 -14.39 1.78
CA VAL A 192 11.65 -13.27 1.53
C VAL A 192 10.94 -11.92 1.74
N MET A 193 9.76 -11.74 1.14
CA MET A 193 9.00 -10.49 1.29
C MET A 193 8.50 -10.27 2.72
N GLN A 194 8.19 -11.33 3.48
CA GLN A 194 7.86 -11.21 4.91
C GLN A 194 9.05 -10.62 5.69
N VAL A 195 10.25 -11.13 5.49
CA VAL A 195 11.45 -10.59 6.16
C VAL A 195 11.74 -9.16 5.72
N LEU A 196 11.71 -8.89 4.41
CA LEU A 196 12.01 -7.57 3.87
C LEU A 196 11.01 -6.50 4.33
N THR A 197 9.73 -6.84 4.46
CA THR A 197 8.72 -5.89 4.95
C THR A 197 8.84 -5.62 6.44
N VAL A 198 9.25 -6.61 7.25
CA VAL A 198 9.54 -6.38 8.67
C VAL A 198 10.73 -5.44 8.84
N ILE A 199 11.81 -5.63 8.08
CA ILE A 199 12.96 -4.72 8.11
C ILE A 199 12.59 -3.36 7.52
N GLY A 200 11.80 -3.36 6.44
CA GLY A 200 11.47 -2.19 5.64
C GLY A 200 10.82 -1.06 6.45
N VAL A 201 9.97 -1.36 7.43
CA VAL A 201 9.32 -0.34 8.26
C VAL A 201 10.31 0.50 9.06
N TYR A 202 11.46 -0.07 9.42
CA TYR A 202 12.51 0.63 10.19
C TYR A 202 13.48 1.39 9.27
N LEU A 203 13.48 1.09 7.97
CA LEU A 203 14.30 1.77 6.94
C LEU A 203 13.58 2.95 6.28
N ILE A 204 12.34 3.23 6.68
CA ILE A 204 11.53 4.35 6.24
C ILE A 204 11.18 5.24 7.43
N PRO A 205 10.90 6.54 7.21
CA PRO A 205 10.68 7.52 8.27
C PRO A 205 9.28 7.42 8.88
N VAL A 206 8.94 6.26 9.46
CA VAL A 206 7.67 6.01 10.14
C VAL A 206 7.79 6.28 11.65
N PHE A 207 8.87 5.78 12.26
CA PHE A 207 9.09 5.88 13.71
C PHE A 207 10.07 6.99 14.11
N TYR A 208 10.58 7.77 13.17
CA TYR A 208 11.57 8.80 13.47
C TYR A 208 11.51 9.90 12.43
N LEU A 209 11.94 11.09 12.85
CA LEU A 209 12.13 12.21 11.93
C LEU A 209 13.42 12.00 11.14
N PRO A 210 13.48 12.44 9.86
CA PRO A 210 14.72 12.43 9.08
C PRO A 210 15.88 13.15 9.79
N ASP A 211 15.58 14.19 10.57
CA ASP A 211 16.57 14.97 11.33
C ASP A 211 17.23 14.19 12.48
N TRP A 212 16.60 13.11 12.96
CA TRP A 212 17.15 12.26 14.02
C TRP A 212 18.16 11.24 13.49
N VAL A 213 18.20 11.05 12.17
CA VAL A 213 19.07 10.06 11.53
C VAL A 213 20.46 10.67 11.28
N PRO A 214 21.55 9.99 11.65
CA PRO A 214 22.91 10.45 11.35
C PRO A 214 23.11 10.71 9.85
N ASP A 215 23.89 11.74 9.49
CA ASP A 215 24.07 12.17 8.09
C ASP A 215 24.55 11.05 7.16
N LEU A 216 25.36 10.11 7.68
CA LEU A 216 25.83 8.93 6.94
C LEU A 216 24.70 8.01 6.47
N LEU A 217 23.61 7.92 7.25
CA LEU A 217 22.48 7.02 6.98
C LEU A 217 21.31 7.71 6.28
N LYS A 218 21.28 9.05 6.26
CA LYS A 218 20.24 9.82 5.56
C LYS A 218 20.03 9.39 4.10
N PRO A 219 21.06 9.11 3.26
CA PRO A 219 20.86 8.67 1.89
C PRO A 219 20.00 7.41 1.75
N LEU A 220 20.03 6.50 2.74
CA LEU A 220 19.22 5.29 2.73
C LEU A 220 17.72 5.60 2.73
N LEU A 221 17.32 6.66 3.43
CA LEU A 221 15.93 7.14 3.46
C LEU A 221 15.49 7.64 2.10
N TYR A 222 16.33 8.43 1.43
CA TYR A 222 16.02 9.05 0.14
C TYR A 222 16.10 8.06 -1.04
N ILE A 223 16.90 7.01 -0.95
CA ILE A 223 16.93 5.97 -1.98
C ILE A 223 15.67 5.10 -1.92
N ASN A 224 15.06 4.96 -0.73
CA ASN A 224 13.92 4.09 -0.55
C ASN A 224 12.65 4.68 -1.19
N PRO A 225 12.04 4.01 -2.19
CA PRO A 225 10.86 4.51 -2.89
C PRO A 225 9.64 4.68 -1.97
N PHE A 226 9.56 3.91 -0.89
CA PHE A 226 8.44 3.96 0.03
C PHE A 226 8.48 5.15 0.99
N SER A 227 9.68 5.71 1.27
CA SER A 227 9.82 6.91 2.09
C SER A 227 9.02 8.09 1.52
N TYR A 228 9.00 8.22 0.19
CA TYR A 228 8.24 9.25 -0.52
C TYR A 228 6.73 9.13 -0.30
N THR A 229 6.20 7.91 -0.23
CA THR A 229 4.81 7.68 0.15
C THR A 229 4.56 8.13 1.58
N ILE A 230 5.43 7.74 2.52
CA ILE A 230 5.28 8.09 3.94
C ILE A 230 5.31 9.61 4.15
N TRP A 231 6.28 10.30 3.55
CA TRP A 231 6.39 11.75 3.65
C TRP A 231 5.16 12.46 3.07
N ALA A 232 4.61 12.00 1.94
CA ALA A 232 3.40 12.63 1.37
C ALA A 232 2.18 12.49 2.30
N TYR A 233 2.02 11.33 2.98
CA TYR A 233 0.97 11.16 4.00
C TYR A 233 1.23 12.01 5.25
N GLN A 234 2.48 12.10 5.71
CA GLN A 234 2.89 12.96 6.84
C GLN A 234 2.66 14.44 6.54
N ASP A 235 3.02 14.91 5.35
CA ASP A 235 2.72 16.26 4.86
C ASP A 235 1.21 16.55 4.96
N ALA A 236 0.40 15.66 4.39
CA ALA A 236 -1.04 15.89 4.29
C ALA A 236 -1.80 15.81 5.62
N LEU A 237 -1.42 14.90 6.52
CA LEU A 237 -2.19 14.60 7.74
C LEU A 237 -1.52 15.06 9.02
N PHE A 238 -0.19 15.10 9.05
CA PHE A 238 0.56 15.48 10.23
C PHE A 238 0.95 16.96 10.19
N TYR A 239 1.68 17.38 9.17
CA TYR A 239 2.16 18.75 9.04
C TYR A 239 1.06 19.74 8.61
N GLY A 240 0.08 19.27 7.84
CA GLY A 240 -0.99 20.13 7.32
C GLY A 240 -0.53 21.05 6.19
N GLY A 241 0.54 20.67 5.49
CA GLY A 241 1.22 21.47 4.47
C GLY A 241 2.05 20.60 3.54
N PHE A 242 2.93 21.22 2.75
CA PHE A 242 3.87 20.54 1.86
C PHE A 242 5.29 20.75 2.38
N GLU A 243 5.66 20.10 3.49
CA GLU A 243 7.03 20.16 4.03
C GLU A 243 8.02 19.45 3.11
N HIS A 244 7.56 18.46 2.35
CA HIS A 244 8.35 17.71 1.38
C HIS A 244 7.71 17.73 -0.01
N PRO A 245 7.63 18.89 -0.71
CA PRO A 245 6.94 18.98 -2.01
C PRO A 245 7.51 18.04 -3.08
N TRP A 246 8.82 17.81 -3.06
CA TRP A 246 9.49 16.85 -3.94
C TRP A 246 8.98 15.42 -3.71
N ALA A 247 8.55 15.08 -2.48
CA ALA A 247 8.12 13.75 -2.16
C ALA A 247 6.81 13.38 -2.86
N TRP A 248 5.91 14.35 -3.00
CA TRP A 248 4.66 14.20 -3.75
C TRP A 248 4.91 13.90 -5.22
N PHE A 249 5.82 14.64 -5.84
CA PHE A 249 6.18 14.44 -7.24
C PHE A 249 6.84 13.08 -7.46
N ILE A 250 7.84 12.73 -6.64
CA ILE A 250 8.55 11.46 -6.75
C ILE A 250 7.62 10.28 -6.46
N PHE A 251 6.76 10.39 -5.46
CA PHE A 251 5.73 9.38 -5.17
C PHE A 251 4.79 9.18 -6.37
N ALA A 252 4.35 10.24 -7.03
CA ALA A 252 3.54 10.14 -8.24
C ALA A 252 4.29 9.43 -9.38
N CYS A 253 5.55 9.82 -9.64
CA CYS A 253 6.39 9.18 -10.65
C CYS A 253 6.61 7.69 -10.38
N ILE A 254 6.94 7.32 -9.13
CA ILE A 254 7.14 5.93 -8.72
C ILE A 254 5.84 5.14 -8.87
N SER A 255 4.71 5.69 -8.45
CA SER A 255 3.40 5.02 -8.53
C SER A 255 3.02 4.69 -9.97
N ILE A 256 3.15 5.67 -10.87
CA ILE A 256 2.85 5.50 -12.29
C ILE A 256 3.85 4.52 -12.93
N GLY A 257 5.14 4.66 -12.60
CA GLY A 257 6.21 3.79 -13.09
C GLY A 257 5.98 2.33 -12.68
N MET A 258 5.74 2.07 -11.39
CA MET A 258 5.48 0.73 -10.87
C MET A 258 4.23 0.12 -11.51
N PHE A 259 3.14 0.88 -11.66
CA PHE A 259 1.94 0.40 -12.34
C PHE A 259 2.23 -0.04 -13.78
N TYR A 260 2.91 0.83 -14.54
CA TYR A 260 3.25 0.56 -15.94
C TYR A 260 4.18 -0.65 -16.08
N PHE A 261 5.32 -0.64 -15.39
CA PHE A 261 6.32 -1.71 -15.50
C PHE A 261 5.78 -3.02 -14.96
N GLY A 262 5.03 -2.97 -13.86
CA GLY A 262 4.41 -4.15 -13.27
C GLY A 262 3.40 -4.80 -14.20
N TYR A 263 2.47 -4.00 -14.76
CA TYR A 263 1.52 -4.54 -15.74
C TYR A 263 2.21 -5.09 -16.99
N ARG A 264 3.23 -4.40 -17.51
CA ARG A 264 4.00 -4.85 -18.67
C ARG A 264 4.69 -6.18 -18.41
N LEU A 265 5.29 -6.36 -17.22
CA LEU A 265 5.90 -7.62 -16.82
C LEU A 265 4.85 -8.72 -16.70
N PHE A 266 3.80 -8.50 -15.91
CA PHE A 266 2.74 -9.48 -15.67
C PHE A 266 2.10 -9.95 -16.97
N ARG A 267 1.79 -9.02 -17.88
CA ARG A 267 1.19 -9.37 -19.17
C ARG A 267 2.09 -10.22 -20.06
N LYS A 268 3.42 -10.04 -20.01
CA LYS A 268 4.34 -10.92 -20.75
C LYS A 268 4.36 -12.33 -20.19
N VAL A 269 4.25 -12.45 -18.88
CA VAL A 269 4.42 -13.72 -18.16
C VAL A 269 3.11 -14.51 -18.06
N LYS A 270 1.94 -13.84 -18.04
CA LYS A 270 0.65 -14.47 -17.76
C LYS A 270 0.26 -15.63 -18.68
N ASN A 271 0.73 -15.63 -19.93
CA ASN A 271 0.41 -16.68 -20.89
C ASN A 271 1.03 -18.03 -20.52
N TYR A 272 2.04 -18.04 -19.66
CA TYR A 272 2.76 -19.22 -19.21
C TYR A 272 2.31 -19.70 -17.81
N PHE A 273 1.38 -18.99 -17.15
CA PHE A 273 0.93 -19.40 -15.81
C PHE A 273 0.28 -20.79 -15.82
N GLY A 274 -0.42 -21.16 -16.90
CA GLY A 274 -1.03 -22.48 -17.03
C GLY A 274 -0.01 -23.63 -17.02
N ASP A 275 1.22 -23.39 -17.48
CA ASP A 275 2.27 -24.41 -17.58
C ASP A 275 3.00 -24.62 -16.24
N VAL A 276 2.96 -23.61 -15.35
CA VAL A 276 3.70 -23.59 -14.08
C VAL A 276 2.84 -24.03 -12.89
N LEU A 277 1.51 -23.89 -13.00
CA LEU A 277 0.51 -24.22 -11.97
C LEU A 277 0.01 -25.67 -12.06
#